data_AF-A0A8B7E8J1-F1
#
_entry.id   AF-A0A8B7E8J1-F1
#
_cell.length_a   1.000
_cell.length_b   1.000
_cell.length_c   1.000
_cell.angle_alpha   90.00
_cell.angle_beta   90.00
_cell.angle_gamma   90.00
#
_symmetry.space_group_name_H-M   'P 1'
#
loop_
_entity.id
_entity.type
_entity.pdbx_description
1 polymer ?
#
loop_
_entity_poly.entity_id
_entity_poly.type
_entity_poly.pdbx_seq_one_letter_code
_entity_poly.pdbx_strand_id
1 'polypeptide(L)'
;MVLKHNRRDTRMGDKLSARFTGPFKIIDELGKGVYRLQLGEKIIKQVVNASNLKLWFPPTLITSLTSVLLEDVHLKQAITSIEIIDLEDPLPPIAWWIQELNLKQEDKEILESNEWLNDRIIDAFNTIVSLNLANEEPYFELKNHKILFEDKKNKFRPSQQIMFSGVPFIIVGSKHLDCTHGVNHTISRKMRNQAEKLKAKDTVNSATMYAKSRFLSQDTKKMNCPAKITIRDVVYFPDFKAEANTERRKRTVAEKLKEDWSNKKETFNFDRKIVVNFPLEDEHKGHLVGKRAGLSLQVDSKIISKIYQLVGEGIRNPREMQRSIRVYVKDELFRGLELPPTSSRRYYPKIQDIRNHMYKAATKLKFSKLDQENLQQKVEEWRNKYPKDKFYYRGYGEVTDHSKELEVSEKFNRENEEDIFVSESCIGIL
;
A
#
# COMPACT_ATOMS: atom_id res chain seq x y z
N MET A 1 -21.71 -14.09 17.11
CA MET A 1 -21.68 -14.16 15.62
C MET A 1 -20.25 -13.96 15.15
N VAL A 2 -19.93 -14.36 13.92
CA VAL A 2 -18.56 -14.31 13.39
C VAL A 2 -18.52 -13.68 12.00
N LEU A 3 -17.43 -12.99 11.70
CA LEU A 3 -17.09 -12.52 10.37
C LEU A 3 -16.18 -13.54 9.67
N LYS A 4 -16.47 -13.83 8.41
CA LYS A 4 -15.65 -14.71 7.57
C LYS A 4 -14.69 -13.89 6.72
N HIS A 5 -13.41 -14.24 6.75
CA HIS A 5 -12.42 -13.64 5.87
C HIS A 5 -12.54 -14.20 4.45
N ASN A 6 -12.78 -13.34 3.47
CA ASN A 6 -12.85 -13.73 2.06
C ASN A 6 -11.45 -13.79 1.45
N ARG A 7 -10.81 -14.98 1.46
CA ARG A 7 -9.65 -15.24 0.59
C ARG A 7 -10.13 -15.42 -0.86
N ARG A 8 -10.43 -14.33 -1.57
CA ARG A 8 -10.52 -14.37 -3.03
C ARG A 8 -9.12 -14.25 -3.61
N ASP A 9 -8.67 -15.33 -4.25
CA ASP A 9 -7.37 -15.46 -4.91
C ASP A 9 -7.44 -15.02 -6.40
N THR A 10 -8.25 -14.01 -6.72
CA THR A 10 -8.33 -13.47 -8.09
C THR A 10 -7.55 -12.17 -8.23
N ARG A 11 -6.76 -12.11 -9.31
CA ARG A 11 -5.84 -11.04 -9.74
C ARG A 11 -6.49 -9.65 -9.94
N MET A 12 -7.78 -9.48 -9.64
CA MET A 12 -8.61 -8.29 -9.89
C MET A 12 -9.58 -8.04 -8.72
N GLY A 13 -9.13 -8.18 -7.47
CA GLY A 13 -9.88 -7.71 -6.31
C GLY A 13 -9.75 -6.19 -6.19
N ASP A 14 -10.89 -5.49 -6.19
CA ASP A 14 -10.93 -4.05 -5.99
C ASP A 14 -10.37 -3.72 -4.59
N LYS A 15 -9.38 -2.82 -4.53
CA LYS A 15 -8.57 -2.56 -3.30
C LYS A 15 -9.42 -2.04 -2.13
N LEU A 16 -10.65 -1.65 -2.40
CA LEU A 16 -11.63 -1.08 -1.47
C LEU A 16 -12.69 -2.09 -0.99
N SER A 17 -12.71 -3.32 -1.50
CA SER A 17 -13.72 -4.32 -1.09
C SER A 17 -13.48 -4.84 0.34
N ALA A 18 -14.57 -5.01 1.09
CA ALA A 18 -14.52 -5.48 2.48
C ALA A 18 -13.89 -6.88 2.58
N ARG A 19 -12.78 -6.98 3.32
CA ARG A 19 -12.02 -8.23 3.49
C ARG A 19 -12.74 -9.28 4.34
N PHE A 20 -13.67 -8.82 5.16
CA PHE A 20 -14.49 -9.64 6.02
C PHE A 20 -15.95 -9.49 5.63
N THR A 21 -16.67 -10.60 5.50
CA THR A 21 -18.11 -10.64 5.29
C THR A 21 -18.81 -11.23 6.50
N GLY A 22 -20.09 -10.92 6.67
CA GLY A 22 -20.90 -11.35 7.80
C GLY A 22 -21.75 -10.20 8.32
N PRO A 23 -22.42 -10.36 9.47
CA PRO A 23 -22.19 -11.39 10.49
C PRO A 23 -22.85 -12.75 10.22
N PHE A 24 -22.14 -13.84 10.50
CA PHE A 24 -22.63 -15.23 10.38
C PHE A 24 -22.87 -15.86 11.77
N LYS A 25 -23.84 -16.77 11.86
CA LYS A 25 -24.01 -17.67 13.01
C LYS A 25 -23.29 -19.00 12.74
N ILE A 26 -22.66 -19.58 13.76
CA ILE A 26 -22.08 -20.93 13.70
C ILE A 26 -23.22 -21.91 13.97
N ILE A 27 -23.45 -22.86 13.06
CA ILE A 27 -24.46 -23.92 13.25
C ILE A 27 -23.79 -25.16 13.83
N ASP A 28 -22.77 -25.69 13.14
CA ASP A 28 -22.16 -26.97 13.49
C ASP A 28 -20.66 -26.82 13.69
N GLU A 29 -20.15 -27.48 14.73
CA GLU A 29 -18.73 -27.74 14.93
C GLU A 29 -18.41 -29.15 14.39
N LEU A 30 -17.79 -29.22 13.21
CA LEU A 30 -17.52 -30.51 12.54
C LEU A 30 -16.17 -31.12 12.96
N GLY A 31 -15.38 -30.40 13.78
CA GLY A 31 -14.07 -30.82 14.31
C GLY A 31 -13.29 -29.64 14.93
N LYS A 32 -12.10 -29.91 15.51
CA LYS A 32 -11.27 -28.87 16.16
C LYS A 32 -10.99 -27.70 15.20
N GLY A 33 -11.65 -26.56 15.45
CA GLY A 33 -11.48 -25.32 14.70
C GLY A 33 -12.10 -25.32 13.30
N VAL A 34 -13.13 -26.13 13.04
CA VAL A 34 -13.81 -26.23 11.75
C VAL A 34 -15.32 -26.08 11.91
N TYR A 35 -15.90 -25.09 11.25
CA TYR A 35 -17.26 -24.61 11.50
C TYR A 35 -18.11 -24.52 10.23
N ARG A 36 -19.42 -24.80 10.35
CA ARG A 36 -20.43 -24.49 9.34
C ARG A 36 -21.14 -23.18 9.70
N LEU A 37 -21.30 -22.29 8.73
CA LEU A 37 -21.84 -20.94 8.93
C LEU A 37 -23.22 -20.74 8.30
N GLN A 38 -24.02 -19.86 8.88
CA GLN A 38 -25.32 -19.42 8.36
C GLN A 38 -25.45 -17.90 8.35
N LEU A 39 -26.05 -17.38 7.27
CA LEU A 39 -26.40 -15.97 7.11
C LEU A 39 -27.92 -15.85 7.03
N GLY A 40 -28.55 -15.35 8.09
CA GLY A 40 -30.01 -15.34 8.18
C GLY A 40 -30.57 -16.76 8.13
N GLU A 41 -31.38 -17.08 7.12
CA GLU A 41 -31.96 -18.42 6.89
C GLU A 41 -31.12 -19.30 5.97
N LYS A 42 -30.10 -18.76 5.27
CA LYS A 42 -29.30 -19.50 4.29
C LYS A 42 -28.06 -20.12 4.92
N ILE A 43 -27.96 -21.44 4.85
CA ILE A 43 -26.78 -22.21 5.28
C ILE A 43 -25.70 -22.14 4.20
N ILE A 44 -24.48 -21.77 4.59
CA ILE A 44 -23.33 -21.78 3.68
C ILE A 44 -22.84 -23.22 3.54
N LYS A 45 -22.89 -23.74 2.31
CA LYS A 45 -22.44 -25.12 2.01
C LYS A 45 -20.96 -25.36 2.34
N GLN A 46 -20.14 -24.31 2.28
CA GLN A 46 -18.70 -24.36 2.52
C GLN A 46 -18.36 -24.38 4.00
N VAL A 47 -17.52 -25.34 4.40
CA VAL A 47 -16.96 -25.47 5.74
C VAL A 47 -15.76 -24.51 5.91
N VAL A 48 -15.66 -23.83 7.05
CA VAL A 48 -14.68 -22.75 7.30
C VAL A 48 -13.84 -23.02 8.55
N ASN A 49 -12.52 -22.81 8.46
CA ASN A 49 -11.61 -22.94 9.60
C ASN A 49 -11.63 -21.69 10.51
N ALA A 50 -11.44 -21.89 11.81
CA ALA A 50 -11.34 -20.85 12.86
C ALA A 50 -10.38 -19.71 12.51
N SER A 51 -9.24 -20.02 11.90
CA SER A 51 -8.23 -19.03 11.48
C SER A 51 -8.73 -18.01 10.46
N ASN A 52 -9.82 -18.31 9.76
CA ASN A 52 -10.46 -17.41 8.80
C ASN A 52 -11.74 -16.76 9.36
N LEU A 53 -11.98 -16.89 10.67
CA LEU A 53 -13.12 -16.29 11.37
C LEU A 53 -12.63 -15.22 12.36
N LYS A 54 -13.38 -14.14 12.49
CA LYS A 54 -13.18 -13.13 13.53
C LYS A 54 -14.48 -12.98 14.32
N LEU A 55 -14.39 -12.82 15.64
CA LEU A 55 -15.57 -12.53 16.46
C LEU A 55 -16.19 -11.22 16.01
N TRP A 56 -17.51 -11.23 15.81
CA TRP A 56 -18.30 -10.03 15.50
C TRP A 56 -18.94 -9.52 16.79
N PHE A 57 -18.64 -8.26 17.12
CA PHE A 57 -19.22 -7.57 18.26
C PHE A 57 -20.29 -6.60 17.76
N PRO A 58 -21.55 -6.70 18.22
CA PRO A 58 -22.56 -5.69 17.92
C PRO A 58 -22.15 -4.35 18.56
N PRO A 59 -22.46 -3.21 17.90
CA PRO A 59 -22.09 -1.88 18.40
C PRO A 59 -22.59 -1.58 19.83
N THR A 60 -23.66 -2.24 20.26
CA THR A 60 -24.28 -2.08 21.58
C THR A 60 -23.54 -2.77 22.73
N LEU A 61 -22.58 -3.68 22.47
CA LEU A 61 -21.82 -4.38 23.51
C LEU A 61 -20.49 -3.69 23.87
N ILE A 62 -20.09 -2.66 23.13
CA ILE A 62 -18.85 -1.92 23.40
C ILE A 62 -18.98 -1.10 24.70
N THR A 63 -20.20 -0.66 25.05
CA THR A 63 -20.51 0.02 26.32
C THR A 63 -20.47 -0.89 27.55
N SER A 64 -20.57 -2.22 27.38
CA SER A 64 -20.60 -3.19 28.49
C SER A 64 -19.21 -3.78 28.82
N LEU A 65 -18.24 -3.74 27.91
CA LEU A 65 -16.87 -4.20 28.21
C LEU A 65 -16.08 -3.17 29.02
N THR A 66 -16.45 -1.89 28.96
CA THR A 66 -15.95 -0.85 29.86
C THR A 66 -16.48 -0.98 31.29
N SER A 67 -17.64 -1.61 31.50
CA SER A 67 -18.21 -1.77 32.85
C SER A 67 -17.74 -3.02 33.59
N VAL A 68 -17.16 -4.02 32.90
CA VAL A 68 -16.66 -5.26 33.55
C VAL A 68 -15.21 -5.12 34.05
N LEU A 69 -14.41 -4.18 33.50
CA LEU A 69 -13.05 -3.92 33.99
C LEU A 69 -12.97 -3.00 35.23
N LEU A 70 -14.13 -2.56 35.75
CA LEU A 70 -14.24 -1.70 36.94
C LEU A 70 -14.75 -2.45 38.19
N GLU A 71 -15.03 -3.74 38.08
CA GLU A 71 -15.33 -4.60 39.23
C GLU A 71 -14.11 -5.47 39.55
N ASP A 72 -13.06 -4.86 40.11
CA ASP A 72 -12.27 -5.52 41.15
C ASP A 72 -11.42 -4.49 41.94
N VAL A 73 -11.83 -4.32 43.20
CA VAL A 73 -10.93 -4.26 44.36
C VAL A 73 -10.14 -2.95 44.57
N HIS A 74 -10.69 -2.17 45.52
CA HIS A 74 -10.01 -1.31 46.52
C HIS A 74 -10.00 0.21 46.32
N LEU A 75 -11.17 0.85 46.40
CA LEU A 75 -11.33 2.12 47.10
C LEU A 75 -12.65 2.13 47.89
N LYS A 76 -12.71 1.34 48.96
CA LYS A 76 -13.69 1.52 50.05
C LYS A 76 -12.96 2.11 51.26
N GLN A 77 -12.66 3.40 51.24
CA GLN A 77 -12.34 4.20 52.44
C GLN A 77 -12.12 5.67 52.04
N ALA A 78 -13.24 6.38 51.87
CA ALA A 78 -13.42 7.81 51.59
C ALA A 78 -14.39 7.85 50.41
N ILE A 79 -15.69 7.91 50.61
CA ILE A 79 -16.39 9.03 51.21
C ILE A 79 -17.68 8.45 51.77
N THR A 80 -17.77 8.37 53.10
CA THR A 80 -19.07 8.30 53.77
C THR A 80 -19.53 9.73 53.94
N SER A 81 -20.84 9.93 53.76
CA SER A 81 -21.56 11.20 53.95
C SER A 81 -21.48 12.16 52.77
N ILE A 82 -22.35 11.97 51.77
CA ILE A 82 -23.19 13.04 51.22
C ILE A 82 -24.51 12.39 50.76
N GLU A 83 -25.59 13.05 51.11
CA GLU A 83 -26.98 12.61 51.05
C GLU A 83 -27.47 12.30 49.63
N ILE A 84 -28.35 11.31 49.55
CA ILE A 84 -29.17 11.02 48.38
C ILE A 84 -30.13 12.20 48.20
N ILE A 85 -29.93 12.98 47.15
CA ILE A 85 -30.93 13.89 46.63
C ILE A 85 -31.55 13.18 45.42
N ASP A 86 -32.76 12.63 45.63
CA ASP A 86 -33.67 12.31 44.53
C ASP A 86 -34.07 13.64 43.88
N LEU A 87 -33.57 13.91 42.67
CA LEU A 87 -34.08 14.97 41.83
C LEU A 87 -34.44 14.38 40.47
N GLU A 88 -35.74 14.12 40.32
CA GLU A 88 -36.42 13.93 39.05
C GLU A 88 -36.20 15.18 38.18
N ASP A 89 -35.20 15.15 37.30
CA ASP A 89 -35.16 16.00 36.11
C ASP A 89 -34.28 15.33 35.03
N PRO A 90 -34.73 15.28 33.77
CA PRO A 90 -33.94 14.70 32.69
C PRO A 90 -32.71 15.58 32.45
N LEU A 91 -31.52 15.00 32.63
CA LEU A 91 -30.25 15.60 32.23
C LEU A 91 -30.36 16.16 30.80
N PRO A 92 -29.90 17.40 30.54
CA PRO A 92 -30.02 17.99 29.22
C PRO A 92 -29.21 17.17 28.21
N PRO A 93 -29.62 17.16 26.93
CA PRO A 93 -28.90 16.46 25.88
C PRO A 93 -27.48 17.03 25.83
N ILE A 94 -26.53 16.13 26.03
CA ILE A 94 -25.13 16.46 26.12
C ILE A 94 -24.66 17.04 24.78
N ALA A 95 -24.58 18.37 24.72
CA ALA A 95 -24.08 19.11 23.58
C ALA A 95 -22.57 19.33 23.73
N TRP A 96 -21.74 18.28 23.61
CA TRP A 96 -20.30 18.46 23.36
C TRP A 96 -20.02 18.47 21.87
N TRP A 97 -20.19 19.64 21.29
CA TRP A 97 -19.63 19.91 19.98
C TRP A 97 -18.45 20.86 20.16
N ILE A 98 -17.26 20.25 20.18
CA ILE A 98 -16.02 20.83 20.72
C ILE A 98 -15.53 21.93 19.77
N GLN A 99 -15.77 23.19 20.13
CA GLN A 99 -15.22 24.37 19.43
C GLN A 99 -13.69 24.32 19.31
N GLU A 100 -13.00 23.64 20.23
CA GLU A 100 -11.53 23.52 20.26
C GLU A 100 -10.96 22.68 19.09
N LEU A 101 -11.76 21.81 18.47
CA LEU A 101 -11.35 20.98 17.31
C LEU A 101 -11.77 21.60 15.97
N ASN A 102 -12.37 22.79 16.00
CA ASN A 102 -12.78 23.57 14.83
C ASN A 102 -13.69 22.81 13.84
N LEU A 103 -14.47 21.87 14.36
CA LEU A 103 -15.52 21.18 13.59
C LEU A 103 -16.74 22.11 13.50
N LYS A 104 -17.52 22.04 12.40
CA LYS A 104 -18.85 22.70 12.15
C LYS A 104 -20.02 21.72 12.07
N GLN A 105 -21.25 22.10 12.45
CA GLN A 105 -22.39 21.16 12.57
C GLN A 105 -22.59 20.21 11.36
N GLU A 106 -22.27 20.67 10.16
CA GLU A 106 -22.16 19.88 8.91
C GLU A 106 -21.24 18.65 9.04
N ASP A 107 -20.08 18.78 9.70
CA ASP A 107 -19.13 17.71 10.00
C ASP A 107 -19.73 16.64 10.94
N LYS A 108 -20.71 17.01 11.79
CA LYS A 108 -21.45 16.06 12.64
C LYS A 108 -22.35 15.17 11.79
N GLU A 109 -23.07 15.79 10.85
CA GLU A 109 -23.98 15.09 9.93
C GLU A 109 -23.20 14.16 9.00
N ILE A 110 -21.98 14.52 8.61
CA ILE A 110 -21.06 13.67 7.84
C ILE A 110 -20.52 12.49 8.66
N LEU A 111 -20.37 12.63 9.99
CA LEU A 111 -19.98 11.51 10.86
C LEU A 111 -21.14 10.54 11.13
N GLU A 112 -22.37 11.03 11.15
CA GLU A 112 -23.58 10.24 11.38
C GLU A 112 -24.09 9.58 10.08
N SER A 113 -23.84 10.20 8.94
CA SER A 113 -24.04 9.60 7.62
C SER A 113 -22.82 8.74 7.25
N ASN A 114 -23.03 7.57 6.64
CA ASN A 114 -21.93 6.72 6.15
C ASN A 114 -21.23 7.31 4.89
N GLU A 115 -21.16 8.63 4.80
CA GLU A 115 -20.56 9.37 3.70
C GLU A 115 -19.05 9.55 3.90
N TRP A 116 -18.40 10.14 2.89
CA TRP A 116 -16.94 10.27 2.90
C TRP A 116 -16.51 11.40 3.85
N LEU A 117 -15.63 11.07 4.80
CA LEU A 117 -15.09 12.01 5.78
C LEU A 117 -14.37 13.18 5.08
N ASN A 118 -14.66 14.40 5.54
CA ASN A 118 -14.00 15.59 5.05
C ASN A 118 -12.65 15.82 5.76
N ASP A 119 -11.81 16.68 5.16
CA ASP A 119 -10.45 16.92 5.65
C ASP A 119 -10.42 17.50 7.08
N ARG A 120 -11.45 18.26 7.49
CA ARG A 120 -11.54 18.81 8.86
C ARG A 120 -11.73 17.73 9.91
N ILE A 121 -12.57 16.74 9.63
CA ILE A 121 -12.77 15.57 10.52
C ILE A 121 -11.48 14.75 10.59
N ILE A 122 -10.80 14.57 9.46
CA ILE A 122 -9.53 13.83 9.39
C ILE A 122 -8.45 14.55 10.21
N ASP A 123 -8.34 15.87 10.09
CA ASP A 123 -7.36 16.67 10.82
C ASP A 123 -7.68 16.74 12.32
N ALA A 124 -8.96 16.85 12.70
CA ALA A 124 -9.38 16.76 14.10
C ALA A 124 -9.05 15.39 14.70
N PHE A 125 -9.29 14.30 13.96
CA PHE A 125 -8.92 12.96 14.39
C PHE A 125 -7.41 12.80 14.53
N ASN A 126 -6.62 13.27 13.57
CA ASN A 126 -5.16 13.25 13.66
C ASN A 126 -4.64 14.10 14.83
N THR A 127 -5.31 15.20 15.14
CA THR A 127 -4.97 16.08 16.28
C THR A 127 -5.28 15.38 17.60
N ILE A 128 -6.45 14.76 17.74
CA ILE A 128 -6.80 13.94 18.92
C ILE A 128 -5.82 12.77 19.07
N VAL A 129 -5.51 12.07 17.98
CA VAL A 129 -4.53 10.97 17.99
C VAL A 129 -3.16 11.49 18.37
N SER A 130 -2.74 12.66 17.89
CA SER A 130 -1.44 13.25 18.24
C SER A 130 -1.39 13.71 19.70
N LEU A 131 -2.48 14.27 20.23
CA LEU A 131 -2.61 14.66 21.64
C LEU A 131 -2.63 13.43 22.56
N ASN A 132 -3.33 12.37 22.17
CA ASN A 132 -3.33 11.11 22.91
C ASN A 132 -1.98 10.39 22.81
N LEU A 133 -1.29 10.45 21.66
CA LEU A 133 0.08 9.93 21.50
C LEU A 133 1.12 10.78 22.23
N ALA A 134 0.83 12.06 22.49
CA ALA A 134 1.68 12.94 23.29
C ALA A 134 1.45 12.77 24.81
N ASN A 135 0.23 12.37 25.20
CA ASN A 135 -0.16 12.16 26.60
C ASN A 135 -0.04 10.70 27.06
N GLU A 136 0.05 9.73 26.15
CA GLU A 136 0.55 8.40 26.47
C GLU A 136 2.05 8.53 26.72
N GLU A 137 2.47 8.52 27.98
CA GLU A 137 3.81 8.03 28.30
C GLU A 137 3.97 6.73 27.52
N PRO A 138 4.95 6.63 26.60
CA PRO A 138 5.10 5.47 25.76
C PRO A 138 5.60 4.34 26.66
N TYR A 139 4.65 3.60 27.25
CA TYR A 139 4.91 2.48 28.14
C TYR A 139 5.60 1.39 27.33
N PHE A 140 6.93 1.40 27.34
CA PHE A 140 7.71 0.25 26.94
C PHE A 140 7.86 -0.66 28.15
N GLU A 141 7.52 -1.93 28.01
CA GLU A 141 7.77 -2.91 29.07
C GLU A 141 9.22 -3.38 29.00
N LEU A 142 10.04 -2.92 29.95
CA LEU A 142 11.45 -3.31 30.04
C LEU A 142 11.67 -4.84 30.02
N LYS A 143 10.72 -5.63 30.52
CA LYS A 143 10.78 -7.11 30.56
C LYS A 143 10.96 -7.73 29.17
N ASN A 144 10.43 -7.10 28.13
CA ASN A 144 10.46 -7.62 26.75
C ASN A 144 11.71 -7.17 25.99
N HIS A 145 12.53 -6.28 26.57
CA HIS A 145 13.70 -5.70 25.92
C HIS A 145 15.02 -6.22 26.51
N LYS A 146 15.99 -6.42 25.62
CA LYS A 146 17.38 -6.69 26.01
C LYS A 146 18.07 -5.37 26.34
N ILE A 147 18.59 -5.25 27.56
CA ILE A 147 19.44 -4.13 27.98
C ILE A 147 20.81 -4.29 27.33
N LEU A 148 21.25 -3.24 26.64
CA LEU A 148 22.50 -3.16 25.91
C LEU A 148 23.36 -2.03 26.47
N PHE A 149 24.67 -2.17 26.33
CA PHE A 149 25.65 -1.11 26.66
C PHE A 149 26.49 -0.72 25.45
N GLU A 150 26.42 -1.52 24.39
CA GLU A 150 27.04 -1.30 23.09
C GLU A 150 26.25 -2.12 22.06
N ASP A 151 26.10 -1.60 20.86
CA ASP A 151 25.50 -2.35 19.75
C ASP A 151 26.53 -2.65 18.67
N LYS A 152 27.16 -3.82 18.81
CA LYS A 152 28.12 -4.39 17.86
C LYS A 152 27.45 -5.28 16.80
N LYS A 153 26.11 -5.34 16.73
CA LYS A 153 25.40 -6.31 15.86
C LYS A 153 25.79 -6.21 14.39
N ASN A 154 26.32 -5.07 13.95
CA ASN A 154 26.72 -4.87 12.56
C ASN A 154 28.24 -4.75 12.41
N LYS A 155 28.95 -5.89 12.43
CA LYS A 155 30.41 -5.97 12.18
C LYS A 155 30.84 -5.32 10.86
N PHE A 156 29.94 -5.26 9.88
CA PHE A 156 30.20 -4.76 8.53
C PHE A 156 29.87 -3.27 8.33
N ARG A 157 29.31 -2.58 9.33
CA ARG A 157 28.94 -1.15 9.25
C ARG A 157 29.27 -0.41 10.54
N PRO A 158 30.52 0.06 10.69
CA PRO A 158 30.97 0.79 11.88
C PRO A 158 30.15 2.04 12.14
N SER A 159 29.73 2.73 11.07
CA SER A 159 28.87 3.93 11.08
C SER A 159 27.51 3.71 11.76
N GLN A 160 27.07 2.46 11.91
CA GLN A 160 25.77 2.11 12.48
C GLN A 160 25.84 1.50 13.88
N GLN A 161 27.01 1.56 14.52
CA GLN A 161 27.23 1.01 15.85
C GLN A 161 26.97 2.06 16.93
N ILE A 162 26.33 1.64 18.02
CA ILE A 162 26.24 2.46 19.24
C ILE A 162 27.44 2.06 20.10
N MET A 163 28.39 2.99 20.24
CA MET A 163 29.62 2.78 21.01
C MET A 163 29.32 2.68 22.52
N PHE A 164 30.24 2.05 23.27
CA PHE A 164 30.11 1.94 24.72
C PHE A 164 30.26 3.32 25.38
N SER A 165 29.18 3.81 25.99
CA SER A 165 29.17 5.05 26.79
C SER A 165 29.15 4.78 28.31
N GLY A 166 29.04 3.50 28.71
CA GLY A 166 28.75 3.09 30.09
C GLY A 166 27.28 3.17 30.46
N VAL A 167 26.44 3.90 29.70
CA VAL A 167 25.02 4.04 29.99
C VAL A 167 24.22 2.89 29.36
N PRO A 168 23.42 2.14 30.13
CA PRO A 168 22.56 1.11 29.58
C PRO A 168 21.46 1.72 28.73
N PHE A 169 21.08 1.01 27.67
CA PHE A 169 20.00 1.40 26.79
C PHE A 169 19.21 0.19 26.28
N ILE A 170 17.98 0.43 25.88
CA ILE A 170 17.16 -0.53 25.13
C ILE A 170 16.85 0.02 23.74
N ILE A 171 16.63 -0.88 22.79
CA ILE A 171 16.09 -0.53 21.48
C ILE A 171 14.62 -0.93 21.51
N VAL A 172 13.75 0.07 21.53
CA VAL A 172 12.28 -0.11 21.55
C VAL A 172 11.81 -0.57 20.17
N GLY A 173 12.32 0.07 19.12
CA GLY A 173 11.97 -0.23 17.75
C GLY A 173 13.09 0.07 16.76
N SER A 174 13.06 -0.61 15.62
CA SER A 174 13.98 -0.34 14.51
C SER A 174 13.27 -0.40 13.17
N LYS A 175 13.55 0.57 12.31
CA LYS A 175 13.06 0.64 10.94
C LYS A 175 14.24 0.75 9.97
N HIS A 176 14.14 0.03 8.86
CA HIS A 176 15.15 0.05 7.81
C HIS A 176 14.53 0.57 6.51
N LEU A 177 15.15 1.59 5.92
CA LEU A 177 14.78 2.12 4.61
C LEU A 177 15.87 1.75 3.61
N ASP A 178 15.54 0.86 2.69
CA ASP A 178 16.48 0.42 1.65
C ASP A 178 16.66 1.48 0.57
N CYS A 179 17.85 1.50 -0.05
CA CYS A 179 18.09 2.28 -1.27
C CYS A 179 17.02 1.98 -2.34
N THR A 180 16.70 2.97 -3.18
CA THR A 180 15.80 2.75 -4.33
C THR A 180 16.33 1.67 -5.28
N HIS A 181 17.65 1.55 -5.40
CA HIS A 181 18.37 0.50 -6.12
C HIS A 181 18.76 -0.70 -5.24
N GLY A 182 18.18 -0.82 -4.04
CA GLY A 182 18.47 -1.88 -3.07
C GLY A 182 17.99 -3.27 -3.50
N VAL A 183 17.99 -4.21 -2.55
CA VAL A 183 17.50 -5.58 -2.76
C VAL A 183 16.05 -5.57 -3.25
N ASN A 184 15.73 -6.44 -4.21
CA ASN A 184 14.35 -6.65 -4.63
C ASN A 184 13.73 -7.78 -3.79
N HIS A 185 13.07 -7.42 -2.69
CA HIS A 185 12.36 -8.36 -1.80
C HIS A 185 11.21 -9.13 -2.49
N THR A 186 10.85 -8.75 -3.71
CA THR A 186 9.74 -9.37 -4.46
C THR A 186 10.20 -10.32 -5.57
N ILE A 187 11.50 -10.61 -5.69
CA ILE A 187 12.06 -11.50 -6.73
C ILE A 187 11.34 -12.84 -6.74
N SER A 188 11.23 -13.53 -5.61
CA SER A 188 10.62 -14.86 -5.55
C SER A 188 9.16 -14.86 -6.02
N ARG A 189 8.40 -13.81 -5.68
CA ARG A 189 7.02 -13.63 -6.16
C ARG A 189 6.97 -13.39 -7.67
N LYS A 190 7.89 -12.58 -8.21
CA LYS A 190 8.00 -12.34 -9.66
C LYS A 190 8.34 -13.63 -10.43
N MET A 191 9.27 -14.41 -9.92
CA MET A 191 9.67 -15.70 -10.50
C MET A 191 8.48 -16.69 -10.51
N ARG A 192 7.74 -16.80 -9.40
CA ARG A 192 6.52 -17.63 -9.33
C ARG A 192 5.48 -17.19 -10.36
N ASN A 193 5.18 -15.89 -10.42
CA ASN A 193 4.22 -15.34 -11.38
C ASN A 193 4.66 -15.55 -12.83
N GLN A 194 5.97 -15.57 -13.12
CA GLN A 194 6.50 -15.83 -14.44
C GLN A 194 6.37 -17.31 -14.80
N ALA A 195 6.69 -18.22 -13.88
CA ALA A 195 6.51 -19.66 -14.06
C ALA A 195 5.02 -20.02 -14.30
N GLU A 196 4.10 -19.42 -13.55
CA GLU A 196 2.65 -19.60 -13.76
C GLU A 196 2.20 -19.09 -15.14
N LYS A 197 2.72 -17.95 -15.59
CA LYS A 197 2.43 -17.43 -16.94
C LYS A 197 2.98 -18.30 -18.05
N LEU A 198 4.11 -18.97 -17.84
CA LEU A 198 4.66 -19.93 -18.81
C LEU A 198 3.77 -21.17 -18.88
N LYS A 199 3.42 -21.76 -17.73
CA LYS A 199 2.50 -22.91 -17.66
C LYS A 199 1.14 -22.64 -18.32
N ALA A 200 0.59 -21.43 -18.14
CA ALA A 200 -0.68 -21.04 -18.75
C ALA A 200 -0.62 -20.85 -20.28
N LYS A 201 0.58 -20.64 -20.85
CA LYS A 201 0.76 -20.60 -22.31
C LYS A 201 0.78 -22.00 -22.93
N ASP A 202 1.22 -22.99 -22.18
CA ASP A 202 1.29 -24.38 -22.66
C ASP A 202 -0.10 -25.06 -22.68
N THR A 203 -1.09 -24.52 -21.97
CA THR A 203 -2.45 -25.08 -21.87
C THR A 203 -3.50 -24.42 -22.77
N VAL A 204 -3.23 -23.27 -23.40
CA VAL A 204 -4.19 -22.56 -24.27
C VAL A 204 -3.60 -22.45 -25.68
N ASN A 205 -4.31 -22.98 -26.69
CA ASN A 205 -3.92 -22.89 -28.11
C ASN A 205 -3.43 -21.47 -28.46
N SER A 206 -2.15 -21.40 -28.78
CA SER A 206 -1.28 -20.21 -28.74
C SER A 206 -1.42 -19.28 -29.94
N ALA A 207 -2.60 -19.24 -30.58
CA ALA A 207 -2.79 -18.46 -31.81
C ALA A 207 -3.04 -16.96 -31.57
N THR A 208 -3.55 -16.55 -30.40
CA THR A 208 -4.04 -15.17 -30.17
C THR A 208 -3.19 -14.29 -29.26
N MET A 209 -2.11 -14.80 -28.65
CA MET A 209 -1.25 -14.00 -27.78
C MET A 209 0.21 -13.98 -28.24
N TYR A 210 0.51 -13.16 -29.25
CA TYR A 210 1.88 -12.68 -29.49
C TYR A 210 2.32 -11.80 -28.31
N ALA A 211 2.77 -12.45 -27.23
CA ALA A 211 3.41 -11.78 -26.11
C ALA A 211 4.75 -11.21 -26.61
N LYS A 212 4.73 -9.98 -27.12
CA LYS A 212 5.94 -9.26 -27.54
C LYS A 212 6.96 -9.32 -26.41
N SER A 213 8.01 -10.12 -26.57
CA SER A 213 9.17 -10.09 -25.68
C SER A 213 9.92 -8.81 -26.01
N ARG A 214 9.71 -7.77 -25.19
CA ARG A 214 10.59 -6.63 -25.25
C ARG A 214 11.89 -7.07 -24.60
N PHE A 215 13.00 -6.97 -25.33
CA PHE A 215 14.32 -7.08 -24.72
C PHE A 215 14.44 -5.97 -23.67
N LEU A 216 14.47 -6.37 -22.40
CA LEU A 216 14.68 -5.51 -21.26
C LEU A 216 16.09 -5.78 -20.77
N SER A 217 17.03 -4.87 -21.08
CA SER A 217 18.41 -4.98 -20.60
C SER A 217 18.48 -5.08 -19.06
N GLN A 218 17.51 -4.48 -18.36
CA GLN A 218 17.22 -4.75 -16.95
C GLN A 218 15.71 -4.66 -16.71
N ASP A 219 15.14 -5.71 -16.12
CA ASP A 219 13.70 -5.78 -15.82
C ASP A 219 13.27 -4.85 -14.66
N THR A 220 14.22 -4.40 -13.84
CA THR A 220 13.90 -3.59 -12.65
C THR A 220 14.99 -2.56 -12.34
N LYS A 221 14.61 -1.45 -11.67
CA LYS A 221 15.55 -0.46 -11.10
C LYS A 221 16.41 -1.03 -9.95
N LYS A 222 16.07 -2.22 -9.42
CA LYS A 222 16.74 -2.78 -8.24
C LYS A 222 18.07 -3.41 -8.65
N MET A 223 19.17 -2.95 -8.05
CA MET A 223 20.56 -3.33 -8.36
C MET A 223 21.23 -4.08 -7.21
N ASN A 224 20.45 -4.56 -6.24
CA ASN A 224 20.98 -5.23 -5.05
C ASN A 224 21.95 -4.36 -4.23
N CYS A 225 21.74 -3.03 -4.22
CA CYS A 225 22.55 -2.12 -3.44
C CYS A 225 22.40 -2.39 -1.92
N PRO A 226 23.49 -2.51 -1.16
CA PRO A 226 23.42 -2.79 0.27
C PRO A 226 23.13 -1.54 1.12
N ALA A 227 23.19 -0.33 0.57
CA ALA A 227 22.94 0.90 1.32
C ALA A 227 21.53 0.94 1.92
N LYS A 228 21.45 1.27 3.22
CA LYS A 228 20.21 1.34 4.01
C LYS A 228 20.31 2.43 5.06
N ILE A 229 19.23 3.17 5.24
CA ILE A 229 19.06 4.08 6.37
C ILE A 229 18.47 3.25 7.53
N THR A 230 19.06 3.36 8.71
CA THR A 230 18.53 2.71 9.91
C THR A 230 18.04 3.75 10.87
N ILE A 231 16.77 3.66 11.24
CA ILE A 231 16.12 4.51 12.25
C ILE A 231 15.88 3.61 13.45
N ARG A 232 16.43 3.97 14.61
CA ARG A 232 16.28 3.21 15.85
C ARG A 232 15.73 4.13 16.93
N ASP A 233 14.73 3.64 17.62
CA ASP A 233 14.18 4.26 18.81
C ASP A 233 14.88 3.66 20.02
N VAL A 234 15.67 4.49 20.71
CA VAL A 234 16.60 4.06 21.76
C VAL A 234 16.26 4.80 23.05
N VAL A 235 16.09 4.05 24.14
CA VAL A 235 15.90 4.63 25.47
C VAL A 235 17.14 4.36 26.30
N TYR A 236 17.77 5.42 26.78
CA TYR A 236 18.95 5.39 27.64
C TYR A 236 18.55 5.56 29.10
N PHE A 237 19.30 4.95 30.02
CA PHE A 237 19.07 5.04 31.46
C PHE A 237 20.31 5.60 32.16
N PRO A 238 20.47 6.94 32.21
CA PRO A 238 21.67 7.61 32.75
C PRO A 238 22.02 7.21 34.19
N ASP A 239 20.99 6.97 35.02
CA ASP A 239 21.14 6.66 36.45
C ASP A 239 21.88 5.34 36.70
N PHE A 240 21.92 4.46 35.70
CA PHE A 240 22.49 3.11 35.82
C PHE A 240 23.83 3.00 35.08
N LYS A 241 24.67 4.05 35.12
CA LYS A 241 25.95 4.06 34.39
C LYS A 241 26.95 3.04 34.96
N ALA A 242 27.47 2.16 34.12
CA ALA A 242 28.55 1.24 34.44
C ALA A 242 29.93 1.91 34.29
N GLU A 243 30.74 1.87 35.34
CA GLU A 243 32.07 2.50 35.37
C GLU A 243 33.13 1.79 34.52
N ALA A 244 33.01 0.47 34.33
CA ALA A 244 33.96 -0.29 33.51
C ALA A 244 33.25 -1.20 32.51
N ASN A 245 33.88 -1.37 31.35
CA ASN A 245 33.42 -2.21 30.25
C ASN A 245 33.70 -3.70 30.50
N THR A 246 33.30 -4.22 31.66
CA THR A 246 33.38 -5.66 31.97
C THR A 246 32.00 -6.29 31.91
N GLU A 247 31.92 -7.51 31.39
CA GLU A 247 30.65 -8.20 31.19
C GLU A 247 29.91 -8.48 32.51
N ARG A 248 30.67 -8.78 33.58
CA ARG A 248 30.13 -8.94 34.94
C ARG A 248 29.42 -7.67 35.43
N ARG A 249 30.06 -6.50 35.28
CA ARG A 249 29.46 -5.21 35.72
C ARG A 249 28.23 -4.86 34.90
N LYS A 250 28.26 -5.05 33.58
CA LYS A 250 27.09 -4.86 32.71
C LYS A 250 25.90 -5.70 33.16
N ARG A 251 26.13 -6.98 33.51
CA ARG A 251 25.09 -7.86 34.06
C ARG A 251 24.51 -7.34 35.36
N THR A 252 25.35 -7.02 36.34
CA THR A 252 24.88 -6.53 37.65
C THR A 252 24.08 -5.24 37.52
N VAL A 253 24.49 -4.34 36.62
CA VAL A 253 23.76 -3.08 36.37
C VAL A 253 22.43 -3.35 35.67
N ALA A 254 22.40 -4.26 34.69
CA ALA A 254 21.18 -4.63 34.00
C ALA A 254 20.17 -5.36 34.91
N GLU A 255 20.65 -6.19 35.84
CA GLU A 255 19.83 -6.85 36.85
C GLU A 255 19.21 -5.84 37.82
N LYS A 256 20.02 -4.94 38.39
CA LYS A 256 19.54 -3.83 39.22
C LYS A 256 18.50 -2.97 38.52
N LEU A 257 18.74 -2.63 37.25
CA LEU A 257 17.81 -1.84 36.45
C LEU A 257 16.47 -2.58 36.27
N LYS A 258 16.47 -3.90 36.10
CA LYS A 258 15.24 -4.71 36.02
C LYS A 258 14.51 -4.84 37.34
N GLU A 259 15.25 -4.99 38.44
CA GLU A 259 14.71 -5.05 39.80
C GLU A 259 14.02 -3.73 40.17
N ASP A 260 14.74 -2.61 40.04
CA ASP A 260 14.20 -1.29 40.33
C ASP A 260 12.97 -0.98 39.45
N TRP A 261 12.99 -1.41 38.18
CA TRP A 261 11.86 -1.22 37.25
C TRP A 261 10.64 -2.06 37.64
N SER A 262 10.87 -3.28 38.11
CA SER A 262 9.80 -4.17 38.59
C SER A 262 9.19 -3.68 39.90
N ASN A 263 10.00 -3.06 40.75
CA ASN A 263 9.59 -2.48 42.03
C ASN A 263 8.88 -1.12 41.88
N LYS A 264 8.65 -0.63 40.64
CA LYS A 264 7.98 0.65 40.33
C LYS A 264 8.50 1.81 41.18
N LYS A 265 9.83 1.98 41.26
CA LYS A 265 10.42 3.15 41.90
C LYS A 265 9.86 4.42 41.23
N GLU A 266 9.26 5.32 42.01
CA GLU A 266 8.38 6.40 41.52
C GLU A 266 9.08 7.44 40.61
N THR A 267 10.42 7.44 40.52
CA THR A 267 11.15 8.34 39.62
C THR A 267 12.25 7.58 38.88
N PHE A 268 11.97 7.18 37.64
CA PHE A 268 12.98 6.72 36.69
C PHE A 268 13.34 7.85 35.74
N ASN A 269 14.61 8.27 35.73
CA ASN A 269 15.08 9.17 34.69
C ASN A 269 15.52 8.36 33.46
N PHE A 270 14.87 8.57 32.33
CA PHE A 270 15.26 7.96 31.06
C PHE A 270 15.23 8.96 29.91
N ASP A 271 16.21 8.78 29.03
CA ASP A 271 16.43 9.61 27.85
C ASP A 271 15.99 8.84 26.60
N ARG A 272 14.85 9.18 26.00
CA ARG A 272 14.42 8.59 24.71
C ARG A 272 14.98 9.39 23.54
N LYS A 273 15.70 8.73 22.63
CA LYS A 273 16.36 9.34 21.46
C LYS A 273 16.11 8.50 20.21
N ILE A 274 15.79 9.18 19.11
CA ILE A 274 15.69 8.57 17.79
C ILE A 274 17.05 8.69 17.10
N VAL A 275 17.75 7.56 16.95
CA VAL A 275 19.05 7.48 16.30
C VAL A 275 18.85 7.14 14.82
N VAL A 276 19.18 8.09 13.94
CA VAL A 276 19.08 7.93 12.49
C VAL A 276 20.49 7.81 11.90
N ASN A 277 20.79 6.67 11.29
CA ASN A 277 22.07 6.44 10.63
C ASN A 277 21.88 6.41 9.11
N PHE A 278 22.59 7.31 8.44
CA PHE A 278 22.65 7.37 6.99
C PHE A 278 23.80 6.51 6.46
N PRO A 279 23.61 5.81 5.32
CA PRO A 279 24.69 5.09 4.67
C PRO A 279 25.72 6.09 4.12
N LEU A 280 27.01 5.72 4.17
CA LEU A 280 28.08 6.45 3.50
C LEU A 280 28.00 6.25 1.97
N GLU A 281 28.64 7.13 1.20
CA GLU A 281 28.69 7.00 -0.26
C GLU A 281 29.31 5.67 -0.70
N ASP A 282 30.31 5.17 0.02
CA ASP A 282 30.98 3.89 -0.25
C ASP A 282 30.10 2.65 0.04
N GLU A 283 29.06 2.80 0.87
CA GLU A 283 28.11 1.71 1.12
C GLU A 283 27.18 1.48 -0.08
N HIS A 284 27.09 2.42 -1.01
CA HIS A 284 26.34 2.25 -2.24
C HIS A 284 27.15 1.46 -3.27
N LYS A 285 26.67 0.27 -3.62
CA LYS A 285 27.30 -0.59 -4.64
C LYS A 285 26.42 -0.74 -5.87
N GLY A 286 27.06 -0.77 -7.04
CA GLY A 286 26.41 -1.10 -8.32
C GLY A 286 25.53 0.01 -8.92
N HIS A 287 25.61 1.26 -8.42
CA HIS A 287 24.94 2.41 -9.04
C HIS A 287 25.64 3.73 -8.71
N LEU A 288 25.33 4.78 -9.49
CA LEU A 288 25.85 6.14 -9.27
C LEU A 288 25.21 6.80 -8.04
N VAL A 289 26.00 7.59 -7.31
CA VAL A 289 25.62 8.31 -6.08
C VAL A 289 25.94 9.80 -6.22
N GLY A 290 25.37 10.65 -5.36
CA GLY A 290 25.61 12.09 -5.33
C GLY A 290 25.13 12.82 -6.59
N LYS A 291 25.87 13.85 -7.02
CA LYS A 291 25.51 14.67 -8.20
C LYS A 291 25.39 13.84 -9.50
N ARG A 292 26.09 12.71 -9.59
CA ARG A 292 26.05 11.79 -10.75
C ARG A 292 24.80 10.90 -10.77
N ALA A 293 24.14 10.71 -9.62
CA ALA A 293 22.88 9.96 -9.55
C ALA A 293 21.75 10.63 -10.37
N GLY A 294 21.84 11.94 -10.61
CA GLY A 294 20.89 12.69 -11.45
C GLY A 294 20.68 12.10 -12.85
N LEU A 295 21.69 11.40 -13.39
CA LEU A 295 21.63 10.77 -14.71
C LEU A 295 20.74 9.53 -14.77
N SER A 296 20.60 8.81 -13.66
CA SER A 296 19.78 7.59 -13.57
C SER A 296 18.35 7.86 -13.11
N LEU A 297 18.02 9.11 -12.77
CA LEU A 297 16.67 9.51 -12.41
C LEU A 297 15.70 9.36 -13.58
N GLN A 298 14.45 9.05 -13.24
CA GLN A 298 13.34 9.08 -14.18
C GLN A 298 12.90 10.52 -14.42
N VAL A 299 12.34 10.78 -15.60
CA VAL A 299 11.76 12.08 -15.93
C VAL A 299 10.59 12.37 -14.99
N ASP A 300 10.53 13.59 -14.46
CA ASP A 300 9.48 13.99 -13.54
C ASP A 300 8.10 13.95 -14.20
N SER A 301 7.06 13.57 -13.44
CA SER A 301 5.70 13.46 -13.95
C SER A 301 5.18 14.79 -14.49
N LYS A 302 5.53 15.93 -13.87
CA LYS A 302 5.13 17.26 -14.35
C LYS A 302 5.69 17.56 -15.73
N ILE A 303 6.94 17.17 -15.99
CA ILE A 303 7.58 17.33 -17.30
C ILE A 303 6.94 16.41 -18.33
N ILE A 304 6.62 15.17 -17.95
CA ILE A 304 5.90 14.25 -18.83
C ILE A 304 4.54 14.86 -19.20
N SER A 305 3.79 15.38 -18.22
CA SER A 305 2.50 16.04 -18.48
C SER A 305 2.66 17.24 -19.43
N LYS A 306 3.67 18.09 -19.22
CA LYS A 306 3.94 19.23 -20.11
C LYS A 306 4.31 18.76 -21.53
N ILE A 307 5.11 17.70 -21.69
CA ILE A 307 5.38 17.11 -23.01
C ILE A 307 4.09 16.69 -23.70
N TYR A 308 3.17 16.05 -22.97
CA TYR A 308 1.90 15.59 -23.55
C TYR A 308 1.02 16.77 -23.96
N GLN A 309 0.97 17.82 -23.16
CA GLN A 309 0.29 19.07 -23.49
C GLN A 309 0.87 19.69 -24.77
N LEU A 310 2.19 19.89 -24.83
CA LEU A 310 2.87 20.52 -25.97
C LEU A 310 2.71 19.70 -27.27
N VAL A 311 2.62 18.37 -27.17
CA VAL A 311 2.29 17.51 -28.33
C VAL A 311 0.84 17.71 -28.78
N GLY A 312 -0.10 17.92 -27.84
CA GLY A 312 -1.48 18.29 -28.13
C GLY A 312 -1.62 19.66 -28.80
N GLU A 313 -0.76 20.62 -28.42
CA GLU A 313 -0.64 21.94 -29.06
C GLU A 313 0.04 21.89 -30.43
N GLY A 314 0.53 20.71 -30.86
CA GLY A 314 1.07 20.50 -32.21
C GLY A 314 2.59 20.50 -32.32
N ILE A 315 3.34 20.60 -31.22
CA ILE A 315 4.81 20.57 -31.29
C ILE A 315 5.29 19.15 -31.63
N ARG A 316 5.85 18.99 -32.84
CA ARG A 316 6.35 17.71 -33.37
C ARG A 316 7.87 17.56 -33.33
N ASN A 317 8.62 18.66 -33.21
CA ASN A 317 10.08 18.64 -33.24
C ASN A 317 10.68 18.40 -31.83
N PRO A 318 11.48 17.34 -31.62
CA PRO A 318 12.09 17.05 -30.30
C PRO A 318 13.02 18.14 -29.77
N ARG A 319 13.68 18.93 -30.65
CA ARG A 319 14.58 20.01 -30.22
C ARG A 319 13.81 21.21 -29.71
N GLU A 320 12.72 21.57 -30.37
CA GLU A 320 11.79 22.60 -29.90
C GLU A 320 11.14 22.18 -28.59
N MET A 321 10.67 20.93 -28.51
CA MET A 321 10.17 20.35 -27.27
C MET A 321 11.18 20.49 -26.12
N GLN A 322 12.47 20.20 -26.38
CA GLN A 322 13.52 20.36 -25.37
C GLN A 322 13.68 21.82 -24.92
N ARG A 323 13.62 22.79 -25.84
CA ARG A 323 13.69 24.22 -25.50
C ARG A 323 12.48 24.64 -24.66
N SER A 324 11.27 24.25 -25.07
CA SER A 324 10.03 24.54 -24.34
C SER A 324 10.04 23.95 -22.93
N ILE A 325 10.56 22.73 -22.75
CA ILE A 325 10.73 22.14 -21.41
C ILE A 325 11.72 22.95 -20.58
N ARG A 326 12.84 23.43 -21.13
CA ARG A 326 13.80 24.25 -20.38
C ARG A 326 13.19 25.56 -19.91
N VAL A 327 12.39 26.21 -20.76
CA VAL A 327 11.64 27.43 -20.42
C VAL A 327 10.62 27.11 -19.32
N TYR A 328 9.83 26.04 -19.47
CA TYR A 328 8.89 25.57 -18.45
C TYR A 328 9.55 25.30 -17.09
N VAL A 329 10.72 24.66 -17.09
CA VAL A 329 11.48 24.39 -15.87
C VAL A 329 11.88 25.70 -15.18
N LYS A 330 12.36 26.69 -15.94
CA LYS A 330 12.82 27.97 -15.41
C LYS A 330 11.67 28.87 -14.95
N ASP A 331 10.63 29.01 -15.76
CA ASP A 331 9.64 30.08 -15.62
C ASP A 331 8.37 29.63 -14.88
N GLU A 332 8.06 28.33 -14.88
CA GLU A 332 6.87 27.78 -14.22
C GLU A 332 7.24 26.91 -13.01
N LEU A 333 8.20 25.98 -13.13
CA LEU A 333 8.53 25.04 -12.05
C LEU A 333 9.42 25.62 -10.94
N PHE A 334 10.40 26.45 -11.30
CA PHE A 334 11.40 27.00 -10.38
C PHE A 334 11.44 28.53 -10.39
N ARG A 335 10.29 29.18 -10.59
CA ARG A 335 10.21 30.64 -10.58
C ARG A 335 10.69 31.20 -9.24
N GLY A 336 11.78 31.96 -9.26
CA GLY A 336 12.37 32.57 -8.06
C GLY A 336 13.12 31.58 -7.14
N LEU A 337 13.32 30.33 -7.56
CA LEU A 337 14.07 29.32 -6.82
C LEU A 337 15.40 29.00 -7.51
N GLU A 338 16.34 28.43 -6.78
CA GLU A 338 17.58 27.91 -7.37
C GLU A 338 17.27 26.81 -8.38
N LEU A 339 17.83 26.96 -9.59
CA LEU A 339 17.59 26.02 -10.67
C LEU A 339 18.27 24.68 -10.39
N PRO A 340 17.60 23.55 -10.67
CA PRO A 340 18.23 22.26 -10.56
C PRO A 340 19.40 22.14 -11.53
N PRO A 341 20.43 21.32 -11.22
CA PRO A 341 21.53 21.08 -12.12
C PRO A 341 21.06 20.56 -13.47
N THR A 342 21.62 21.08 -14.56
CA THR A 342 21.31 20.63 -15.93
C THR A 342 21.66 19.15 -16.18
N SER A 343 22.50 18.56 -15.33
CA SER A 343 22.82 17.12 -15.32
C SER A 343 21.69 16.24 -14.76
N SER A 344 20.67 16.82 -14.12
CA SER A 344 19.54 16.10 -13.56
C SER A 344 18.56 15.69 -14.67
N ARG A 345 18.56 14.40 -15.02
CA ARG A 345 17.63 13.82 -16.01
C ARG A 345 16.16 13.94 -15.59
N ARG A 346 15.91 14.13 -14.29
CA ARG A 346 14.57 14.35 -13.74
C ARG A 346 13.92 15.61 -14.32
N TYR A 347 14.68 16.71 -14.40
CA TYR A 347 14.19 18.00 -14.88
C TYR A 347 14.63 18.33 -16.31
N TYR A 348 15.78 17.78 -16.73
CA TYR A 348 16.35 17.99 -18.06
C TYR A 348 16.47 16.64 -18.77
N PRO A 349 15.37 16.11 -19.33
CA PRO A 349 15.37 14.81 -20.01
C PRO A 349 16.29 14.80 -21.24
N LYS A 350 16.82 13.62 -21.58
CA LYS A 350 17.59 13.45 -22.81
C LYS A 350 16.66 13.51 -24.03
N ILE A 351 17.22 13.86 -25.20
CA ILE A 351 16.46 13.91 -26.46
C ILE A 351 15.74 12.59 -26.74
N GLN A 352 16.36 11.45 -26.41
CA GLN A 352 15.72 10.14 -26.58
C GLN A 352 14.49 9.95 -25.66
N ASP A 353 14.56 10.44 -24.43
CA ASP A 353 13.42 10.38 -23.50
C ASP A 353 12.27 11.24 -24.01
N ILE A 354 12.58 12.44 -24.49
CA ILE A 354 11.63 13.36 -25.12
C ILE A 354 10.97 12.67 -26.31
N ARG A 355 11.74 12.10 -27.23
CA ARG A 355 11.21 11.36 -28.39
C ARG A 355 10.27 10.23 -27.98
N ASN A 356 10.66 9.44 -26.98
CA ASN A 356 9.84 8.34 -26.48
C ASN A 356 8.51 8.83 -25.87
N HIS A 357 8.54 9.91 -25.09
CA HIS A 357 7.33 10.50 -24.50
C HIS A 357 6.45 11.21 -25.53
N MET A 358 7.04 11.90 -26.51
CA MET A 358 6.33 12.49 -27.63
C MET A 358 5.62 11.42 -28.46
N TYR A 359 6.30 10.32 -28.76
CA TYR A 359 5.68 9.18 -29.46
C TYR A 359 4.49 8.66 -28.68
N LYS A 360 4.64 8.38 -27.38
CA LYS A 360 3.54 7.91 -26.52
C LYS A 360 2.37 8.91 -26.48
N ALA A 361 2.65 10.20 -26.41
CA ALA A 361 1.63 11.24 -26.43
C ALA A 361 0.89 11.27 -27.77
N ALA A 362 1.60 11.26 -28.89
CA ALA A 362 1.01 11.22 -30.23
C ALA A 362 0.20 9.94 -30.47
N THR A 363 0.69 8.79 -30.00
CA THR A 363 -0.05 7.53 -30.05
C THR A 363 -1.34 7.61 -29.21
N LYS A 364 -1.29 8.21 -28.02
CA LYS A 364 -2.48 8.39 -27.18
C LYS A 364 -3.51 9.30 -27.84
N LEU A 365 -3.07 10.34 -28.55
CA LEU A 365 -3.97 11.21 -29.33
C LEU A 365 -4.66 10.47 -30.48
N LYS A 366 -3.95 9.57 -31.18
CA LYS A 366 -4.52 8.72 -32.25
C LYS A 366 -5.53 7.68 -31.77
N PHE A 367 -5.53 7.36 -30.48
CA PHE A 367 -6.50 6.45 -29.86
C PHE A 367 -7.50 7.22 -28.99
N SER A 368 -7.67 8.52 -29.26
CA SER A 368 -8.65 9.37 -28.60
C SER A 368 -10.06 8.78 -28.75
N LYS A 369 -10.93 9.05 -27.77
CA LYS A 369 -12.33 8.59 -27.78
C LYS A 369 -13.03 8.96 -29.09
N LEU A 370 -12.75 10.16 -29.60
CA LEU A 370 -13.28 10.63 -30.88
C LEU A 370 -12.92 9.72 -32.06
N ASP A 371 -11.66 9.24 -32.14
CA ASP A 371 -11.25 8.32 -33.20
C ASP A 371 -11.90 6.94 -33.03
N GLN A 372 -12.13 6.51 -31.79
CA GLN A 372 -12.82 5.25 -31.49
C GLN A 372 -14.30 5.30 -31.85
N GLU A 373 -14.99 6.40 -31.53
CA GLU A 373 -16.40 6.66 -31.87
C GLU A 373 -16.60 6.78 -33.39
N ASN A 374 -15.72 7.50 -34.08
CA ASN A 374 -15.74 7.61 -35.54
C ASN A 374 -15.56 6.24 -36.22
N LEU A 375 -14.67 5.39 -35.68
CA LEU A 375 -14.49 4.03 -36.17
C LEU A 375 -15.72 3.15 -35.89
N GLN A 376 -16.35 3.28 -34.71
CA GLN A 376 -17.60 2.57 -34.40
C GLN A 376 -18.70 2.93 -35.40
N GLN A 377 -18.88 4.22 -35.67
CA GLN A 377 -19.87 4.69 -36.63
C GLN A 377 -19.62 4.12 -38.03
N LYS A 378 -18.36 4.11 -38.50
CA LYS A 378 -18.02 3.51 -39.79
C LYS A 378 -18.27 2.00 -39.86
N VAL A 379 -17.98 1.27 -38.77
CA VAL A 379 -18.28 -0.17 -38.73
C VAL A 379 -19.79 -0.42 -38.82
N GLU A 380 -20.60 0.42 -38.16
CA GLU A 380 -22.06 0.33 -38.24
C GLU A 380 -22.59 0.66 -39.65
N GLU A 381 -22.05 1.69 -40.29
CA GLU A 381 -22.33 1.99 -41.69
C GLU A 381 -22.01 0.80 -42.62
N TRP A 382 -20.88 0.12 -42.39
CA TRP A 382 -20.50 -1.06 -43.18
C TRP A 382 -21.40 -2.26 -42.94
N ARG A 383 -21.85 -2.49 -41.70
CA ARG A 383 -22.84 -3.52 -41.38
C ARG A 383 -24.16 -3.29 -42.12
N ASN A 384 -24.62 -2.05 -42.15
CA ASN A 384 -25.85 -1.67 -42.85
C ASN A 384 -25.72 -1.81 -44.37
N LYS A 385 -24.54 -1.46 -44.92
CA LYS A 385 -24.29 -1.50 -46.37
C LYS A 385 -24.00 -2.91 -46.91
N TYR A 386 -23.38 -3.77 -46.09
CA TYR A 386 -22.98 -5.12 -46.45
C TYR A 386 -23.41 -6.12 -45.36
N PRO A 387 -24.73 -6.41 -45.25
CA PRO A 387 -25.26 -7.25 -44.17
C PRO A 387 -24.81 -8.72 -44.23
N LYS A 388 -24.26 -9.16 -45.37
CA LYS A 388 -23.65 -10.49 -45.53
C LYS A 388 -22.22 -10.55 -44.98
N ASP A 389 -21.55 -9.40 -44.84
CA ASP A 389 -20.18 -9.30 -44.36
C ASP A 389 -20.16 -9.11 -42.84
N LYS A 390 -19.37 -9.91 -42.14
CA LYS A 390 -19.31 -9.91 -40.68
C LYS A 390 -18.23 -8.94 -40.19
N PHE A 391 -18.58 -7.66 -40.06
CA PHE A 391 -17.69 -6.65 -39.45
C PHE A 391 -17.83 -6.63 -37.92
N TYR A 392 -16.70 -6.68 -37.21
CA TYR A 392 -16.64 -6.58 -35.76
C TYR A 392 -15.78 -5.38 -35.35
N TYR A 393 -16.33 -4.48 -34.55
CA TYR A 393 -15.56 -3.43 -33.91
C TYR A 393 -14.96 -3.97 -32.62
N ARG A 394 -13.67 -3.68 -32.38
CA ARG A 394 -13.00 -4.01 -31.13
C ARG A 394 -12.33 -2.76 -30.56
N GLY A 395 -12.94 -2.17 -29.54
CA GLY A 395 -12.44 -0.94 -28.94
C GLY A 395 -11.09 -1.13 -28.28
N TYR A 396 -10.24 -0.10 -28.32
CA TYR A 396 -8.97 -0.12 -27.59
C TYR A 396 -9.26 0.04 -26.09
N GLY A 397 -9.22 -1.07 -25.35
CA GLY A 397 -9.52 -1.11 -23.91
C GLY A 397 -10.63 -2.10 -23.53
N GLU A 398 -11.38 -2.61 -24.52
CA GLU A 398 -12.37 -3.67 -24.31
C GLU A 398 -11.65 -5.02 -24.19
N VAL A 399 -11.41 -5.46 -22.96
CA VAL A 399 -11.13 -6.86 -22.67
C VAL A 399 -12.48 -7.59 -22.73
N THR A 400 -12.86 -8.05 -23.92
CA THR A 400 -14.01 -8.96 -24.05
C THR A 400 -13.62 -10.30 -23.42
N ASP A 401 -14.30 -10.66 -22.34
CA ASP A 401 -14.28 -12.02 -21.78
C ASP A 401 -14.82 -12.95 -22.87
N HIS A 402 -13.92 -13.71 -23.51
CA HIS A 402 -14.20 -14.61 -24.64
C HIS A 402 -15.00 -15.87 -24.25
N SER A 403 -15.78 -15.82 -23.17
CA SER A 403 -16.54 -16.96 -22.64
C SER A 403 -17.99 -17.01 -23.12
N LYS A 404 -18.49 -16.02 -23.88
CA LYS A 404 -19.90 -15.95 -24.30
C LYS A 404 -20.18 -16.11 -25.80
N GLU A 405 -19.18 -15.98 -26.68
CA GLU A 405 -19.41 -16.06 -28.14
C GLU A 405 -19.35 -17.50 -28.70
N LEU A 406 -18.83 -18.48 -27.94
CA LEU A 406 -18.75 -19.89 -28.36
C LEU A 406 -20.07 -20.66 -28.23
N GLU A 407 -21.01 -20.21 -27.38
CA GLU A 407 -22.29 -20.91 -27.19
C GLU A 407 -23.29 -20.70 -28.35
N VAL A 408 -23.09 -19.67 -29.18
CA VAL A 408 -23.98 -19.36 -30.30
C VAL A 408 -23.56 -20.07 -31.59
N SER A 409 -22.25 -20.29 -31.81
CA SER A 409 -21.76 -21.01 -33.00
C SER A 409 -21.91 -22.53 -32.91
N GLU A 410 -21.87 -23.11 -31.71
CA GLU A 410 -22.03 -24.56 -31.53
C GLU A 410 -23.47 -25.06 -31.71
N LYS A 411 -24.48 -24.18 -31.60
CA LYS A 411 -25.88 -24.54 -31.85
C LYS A 411 -26.25 -24.53 -33.33
N PHE A 412 -25.59 -23.73 -34.16
CA PHE A 412 -25.93 -23.65 -35.59
C PHE A 412 -25.27 -24.76 -36.43
N ASN A 413 -24.18 -25.36 -35.94
CA ASN A 413 -23.42 -26.39 -36.66
C ASN A 413 -23.88 -27.83 -36.37
N ARG A 414 -24.90 -28.06 -35.52
CA ARG A 414 -25.39 -29.43 -35.23
C ARG A 414 -26.61 -29.86 -36.05
N GLU A 415 -27.21 -28.97 -36.86
CA GLU A 415 -28.47 -29.26 -37.55
C GLU A 415 -28.34 -29.42 -39.07
N ASN A 416 -27.16 -29.28 -39.68
CA ASN A 416 -27.02 -29.30 -41.15
C ASN A 416 -25.74 -29.99 -41.69
N GLU A 417 -25.39 -31.19 -41.20
CA GLU A 417 -24.41 -32.05 -41.91
C GLU A 417 -24.83 -33.52 -41.82
N GLU A 418 -26.02 -33.84 -42.33
CA GLU A 418 -26.23 -35.08 -43.08
C GLU A 418 -26.39 -34.68 -44.55
N ASP A 419 -25.75 -35.44 -45.44
CA ASP A 419 -25.81 -35.34 -46.90
C ASP A 419 -24.97 -34.23 -47.59
N ILE A 420 -23.74 -34.59 -47.99
CA ILE A 420 -23.37 -34.88 -49.39
C ILE A 420 -21.84 -34.96 -49.52
N PHE A 421 -21.38 -36.15 -49.84
CA PHE A 421 -20.02 -36.52 -50.21
C PHE A 421 -19.95 -36.49 -51.74
N VAL A 422 -19.38 -35.46 -52.37
CA VAL A 422 -18.82 -35.61 -53.73
C VAL A 422 -17.57 -34.75 -53.87
N SER A 423 -16.59 -35.42 -54.46
CA SER A 423 -15.22 -35.09 -54.81
C SER A 423 -15.01 -33.86 -55.70
N GLU A 424 -13.76 -33.38 -55.59
CA GLU A 424 -12.83 -33.15 -56.71
C GLU A 424 -12.36 -31.72 -57.02
N SER A 425 -11.03 -31.69 -57.19
CA SER A 425 -10.22 -30.81 -58.03
C SER A 425 -9.74 -29.46 -57.49
N CYS A 426 -8.42 -29.45 -57.28
CA CYS A 426 -7.59 -28.26 -57.39
C CYS A 426 -7.77 -27.62 -58.78
N ILE A 427 -7.83 -26.29 -58.85
CA ILE A 427 -7.21 -25.48 -59.90
C ILE A 427 -6.84 -24.16 -59.24
N GLY A 428 -5.53 -23.91 -59.12
CA GLY A 428 -5.02 -22.55 -59.10
C GLY A 428 -4.93 -22.05 -60.53
N ILE A 429 -5.16 -20.76 -60.74
CA ILE A 429 -4.50 -19.89 -61.73
C ILE A 429 -5.04 -18.46 -61.53
N LEU A 430 -4.06 -17.55 -61.38
CA LEU A 430 -4.03 -16.08 -61.49
C LEU A 430 -4.82 -15.22 -60.51
#